data_AF-A0A536LJ83-F1
#
_entry.id   AF-A0A536LJ83-F1
#
_cell.length_a   1.000
_cell.length_b   1.000
_cell.length_c   1.000
_cell.angle_alpha   90.00
_cell.angle_beta   90.00
_cell.angle_gamma   90.00
#
_symmetry.space_group_name_H-M   'P 1'
#
loop_
_entity.id
_entity.type
_entity.pdbx_description
1 polymer ?
#
loop_
_entity_poly.entity_id
_entity_poly.type
_entity_poly.pdbx_seq_one_letter_code
_entity_poly.pdbx_strand_id
1 'polypeptide(L)'
;HHNRRLGALVEVNCESDFVARTDDFRKLAQQIALQVAAANPLYISADEMAKGAEGDPKELCLLEQPFVRDESRTIQDLLSEVISKTGENIRVRRFARFELGRYGDGASND
;
A
#
# COMPACT_ATOMS: atom_id res chain seq x y z
N HIS A 1 -7.21 9.21 7.95
CA HIS A 1 -7.92 8.52 9.06
C HIS A 1 -8.73 9.55 9.88
N HIS A 2 -9.82 9.15 10.57
CA HIS A 2 -10.80 10.05 11.20
C HIS A 2 -10.23 11.05 12.24
N ASN A 3 -9.03 10.80 12.76
CA ASN A 3 -8.35 11.68 13.72
C ASN A 3 -7.52 12.80 13.05
N ARG A 4 -7.49 12.88 11.70
CA ARG A 4 -6.65 13.80 10.90
C ARG A 4 -5.14 13.70 11.20
N ARG A 5 -4.69 12.60 11.83
CA ARG A 5 -3.28 12.39 12.20
C ARG A 5 -2.53 11.52 11.22
N LEU A 6 -3.24 10.74 10.39
CA LEU A 6 -2.66 9.82 9.44
C LEU A 6 -3.00 10.23 8.01
N GLY A 7 -1.97 10.34 7.19
CA GLY A 7 -2.05 10.55 5.74
C GLY A 7 -1.22 9.52 5.00
N ALA A 8 -1.68 9.12 3.81
CA ALA A 8 -0.91 8.29 2.89
C ALA A 8 -0.99 8.87 1.48
N LEU A 9 0.12 8.79 0.76
CA LEU A 9 0.23 9.10 -0.67
C LEU A 9 0.73 7.85 -1.37
N VAL A 10 0.10 7.49 -2.49
CA VAL A 10 0.48 6.31 -3.28
C VAL A 10 0.52 6.71 -4.75
N GLU A 11 1.58 6.27 -5.44
CA GLU A 11 1.65 6.33 -6.89
C GLU A 11 1.35 4.93 -7.45
N VAL A 12 0.26 4.85 -8.22
CA VAL A 12 -0.14 3.65 -8.97
C VAL A 12 -0.10 4.01 -10.44
N ASN A 13 0.65 3.23 -11.22
CA ASN A 13 0.84 3.44 -12.65
C ASN A 13 0.04 2.42 -13.44
N CYS A 14 -0.54 2.85 -14.56
CA CYS A 14 -1.12 2.02 -15.63
C CYS A 14 -0.53 2.46 -16.98
N GLU A 15 -0.92 1.81 -18.07
CA GLU A 15 -0.36 2.07 -19.40
C GLU A 15 -1.08 3.19 -20.13
N SER A 16 -2.41 3.31 -19.96
CA SER A 16 -3.23 4.33 -20.63
C SER A 16 -3.96 5.28 -19.67
N ASP A 17 -4.29 6.46 -20.19
CA ASP A 17 -5.14 7.42 -19.49
C ASP A 17 -6.62 6.97 -19.44
N PHE A 18 -7.02 6.04 -20.32
CA PHE A 18 -8.33 5.42 -20.29
C PHE A 18 -8.50 4.59 -19.01
N VAL A 19 -7.56 3.69 -18.70
CA VAL A 19 -7.61 2.87 -17.46
C VAL A 19 -7.48 3.74 -16.22
N ALA A 20 -6.61 4.76 -16.22
CA ALA A 20 -6.45 5.69 -15.10
C ALA A 20 -7.77 6.38 -14.67
N ARG A 21 -8.73 6.49 -15.59
CA ARG A 21 -10.04 7.14 -15.35
C ARG A 21 -11.16 6.18 -14.97
N THR A 22 -10.93 4.87 -15.02
CA THR A 22 -11.92 3.85 -14.65
C THR A 22 -12.19 3.82 -13.15
N ASP A 23 -13.40 3.42 -12.77
CA ASP A 23 -13.77 3.29 -11.36
C ASP A 23 -12.99 2.17 -10.66
N ASP A 24 -12.67 1.09 -11.37
CA ASP A 24 -11.89 -0.03 -10.83
C ASP A 24 -10.46 0.41 -10.48
N PHE A 25 -9.77 1.11 -11.38
CA PHE A 25 -8.44 1.65 -11.11
C PHE A 25 -8.45 2.67 -9.96
N ARG A 26 -9.42 3.59 -9.96
CA ARG A 26 -9.56 4.60 -8.89
C ARG A 26 -9.85 3.97 -7.54
N LYS A 27 -10.73 2.94 -7.50
CA LYS A 27 -10.99 2.17 -6.28
C LYS A 27 -9.74 1.46 -5.79
N LEU A 28 -9.00 0.80 -6.66
CA LEU A 28 -7.75 0.13 -6.31
C LEU A 28 -6.77 1.12 -5.66
N ALA A 29 -6.52 2.26 -6.30
CA ALA A 29 -5.63 3.28 -5.75
C ALA A 29 -6.08 3.80 -4.37
N GLN A 30 -7.39 4.00 -4.19
CA GLN A 30 -7.96 4.39 -2.90
C GLN A 30 -7.82 3.30 -1.82
N GLN A 31 -8.04 2.03 -2.19
CA GLN A 31 -7.90 0.89 -1.29
C GLN A 31 -6.44 0.70 -0.86
N ILE A 32 -5.50 0.83 -1.79
CA ILE A 32 -4.06 0.78 -1.49
C ILE A 32 -3.66 1.96 -0.58
N ALA A 33 -4.15 3.18 -0.84
CA ALA A 33 -3.87 4.32 0.04
C ALA A 33 -4.42 4.12 1.46
N LEU A 34 -5.61 3.52 1.59
CA LEU A 34 -6.16 3.15 2.89
C LEU A 34 -5.31 2.08 3.59
N GLN A 35 -4.90 1.04 2.85
CA GLN A 35 -4.02 0.00 3.34
C GLN A 35 -2.73 0.60 3.89
N VAL A 36 -2.04 1.43 3.10
CA VAL A 36 -0.80 2.10 3.52
C VAL A 36 -1.03 2.90 4.80
N ALA A 37 -2.11 3.68 4.86
CA ALA A 37 -2.41 4.48 6.05
C ALA A 37 -2.61 3.62 7.31
N ALA A 38 -3.28 2.48 7.18
CA ALA A 38 -3.68 1.61 8.29
C ALA A 38 -2.57 0.64 8.73
N ALA A 39 -1.90 -0.01 7.78
CA ALA A 39 -1.00 -1.13 8.04
C ALA A 39 0.49 -0.74 8.12
N ASN A 40 0.85 0.50 7.76
CA ASN A 40 2.24 1.00 7.85
C ASN A 40 3.28 0.05 7.20
N PRO A 41 3.08 -0.41 5.94
CA PRO A 41 4.08 -1.22 5.25
C PRO A 41 5.40 -0.43 5.10
N LEU A 42 6.51 -1.16 5.03
CA LEU A 42 7.85 -0.62 4.82
C LEU A 42 8.34 -0.80 3.38
N TYR A 43 7.88 -1.86 2.71
CA TYR A 43 8.29 -2.23 1.35
C TYR A 43 7.05 -2.42 0.46
N ILE A 44 7.24 -2.38 -0.86
CA ILE A 44 6.14 -2.70 -1.80
C ILE A 44 5.96 -4.22 -1.86
N SER A 45 7.03 -4.97 -2.11
CA SER A 45 7.04 -6.43 -2.23
C SER A 45 8.19 -7.05 -1.45
N ALA A 46 8.16 -8.37 -1.25
CA ALA A 46 9.26 -9.11 -0.63
C ALA A 46 10.60 -8.94 -1.37
N ASP A 47 10.58 -8.85 -2.70
CA ASP A 47 11.80 -8.68 -3.51
C ASP A 47 12.44 -7.29 -3.36
N GLU A 48 11.70 -6.31 -2.86
CA GLU A 48 12.20 -4.95 -2.57
C GLU A 48 12.69 -4.79 -1.13
N MET A 49 12.61 -5.83 -0.30
CA MET A 49 13.12 -5.79 1.07
C MET A 49 14.63 -5.53 1.08
N ALA A 50 15.08 -4.68 2.00
CA ALA A 50 16.50 -4.43 2.17
C ALA A 50 17.24 -5.74 2.53
N LYS A 51 18.46 -5.90 2.02
CA LYS A 51 19.28 -7.08 2.34
C LYS A 51 19.51 -7.15 3.85
N GLY A 52 19.08 -8.24 4.48
CA GLY A 52 19.17 -8.42 5.93
C GLY A 52 18.00 -7.81 6.71
N ALA A 53 16.94 -7.33 6.05
CA ALA A 53 15.71 -6.99 6.74
C ALA A 53 15.10 -8.23 7.41
N GLU A 54 14.73 -8.09 8.67
CA GLU A 54 14.05 -9.11 9.47
C GLU A 54 12.57 -8.75 9.62
N GLY A 55 11.70 -9.76 9.66
CA GLY A 55 10.26 -9.62 9.85
C GLY A 55 9.44 -10.39 8.81
N ASP A 56 8.15 -10.57 9.08
CA ASP A 56 7.24 -11.28 8.18
C ASP A 56 6.89 -10.39 6.98
N PRO A 57 7.12 -10.83 5.72
CA PRO A 57 6.67 -10.11 4.54
C PRO A 57 5.18 -9.74 4.57
N LYS A 58 4.32 -10.56 5.20
CA LYS A 58 2.89 -10.26 5.35
C LYS A 58 2.61 -9.05 6.25
N GLU A 59 3.55 -8.64 7.07
CA GLU A 59 3.46 -7.44 7.90
C GLU A 59 4.19 -6.25 7.27
N LEU A 60 5.32 -6.51 6.60
CA LEU A 60 6.22 -5.45 6.13
C LEU A 60 5.98 -5.03 4.67
N CYS A 61 5.48 -5.91 3.81
CA CYS A 61 5.36 -5.69 2.37
C CYS A 61 3.91 -5.45 1.97
N LEU A 62 3.65 -4.30 1.35
CA LEU A 62 2.31 -3.86 0.97
C LEU A 62 1.53 -4.89 0.16
N LEU A 63 2.16 -5.52 -0.84
CA LEU A 63 1.50 -6.47 -1.73
C LEU A 63 1.11 -7.78 -1.01
N GLU A 64 1.89 -8.15 0.01
CA GLU A 64 1.76 -9.43 0.73
C GLU A 64 0.79 -9.32 1.91
N GLN A 65 0.48 -8.08 2.32
CA GLN A 65 -0.44 -7.81 3.41
C GLN A 65 -1.87 -8.28 3.06
N PRO A 66 -2.56 -8.91 4.03
CA PRO A 66 -4.02 -9.06 3.98
C PRO A 66 -4.69 -7.70 3.84
N PHE A 67 -5.73 -7.63 3.02
CA PHE A 67 -6.46 -6.40 2.79
C PHE A 67 -7.29 -6.02 4.03
N VAL A 68 -7.11 -4.80 4.54
CA VAL A 68 -7.75 -4.31 5.78
C VAL A 68 -9.29 -4.33 5.77
N ARG A 69 -9.94 -4.52 4.61
CA ARG A 69 -11.40 -4.65 4.52
C ARG A 69 -11.88 -6.08 4.25
N ASP A 70 -10.97 -6.98 3.89
CA ASP A 70 -11.24 -8.38 3.59
C ASP A 70 -9.93 -9.18 3.71
N GLU A 71 -9.67 -9.72 4.89
CA GLU A 71 -8.44 -10.46 5.20
C GLU A 71 -8.32 -11.80 4.45
N SER A 72 -9.37 -12.23 3.72
CA SER A 72 -9.30 -13.43 2.88
C SER A 72 -8.44 -13.25 1.63
N ARG A 73 -8.08 -12.01 1.30
CA ARG A 73 -7.31 -11.65 0.10
C ARG A 73 -6.18 -10.70 0.45
N THR A 74 -5.12 -10.76 -0.34
CA THR A 74 -3.98 -9.83 -0.25
C THR A 74 -4.20 -8.61 -1.14
N ILE A 75 -3.37 -7.59 -0.97
CA ILE A 75 -3.32 -6.45 -1.91
C ILE A 75 -2.88 -6.91 -3.30
N GLN A 76 -1.97 -7.88 -3.40
CA GLN A 76 -1.57 -8.48 -4.66
C GLN A 76 -2.76 -9.11 -5.41
N ASP A 77 -3.68 -9.76 -4.70
CA ASP A 77 -4.89 -10.34 -5.30
C ASP A 77 -5.83 -9.27 -5.87
N LEU A 78 -5.97 -8.15 -5.17
CA LEU A 78 -6.78 -7.02 -5.65
C LEU A 78 -6.15 -6.39 -6.90
N LEU A 79 -4.83 -6.17 -6.87
CA LEU A 79 -4.09 -5.65 -8.00
C LEU A 79 -4.24 -6.56 -9.23
N SER A 80 -4.05 -7.87 -9.03
CA SER A 80 -4.15 -8.89 -10.08
C SER A 80 -5.55 -9.00 -10.69
N GLU A 81 -6.59 -8.84 -9.86
CA GLU A 81 -7.98 -8.80 -10.34
C GLU A 81 -8.21 -7.62 -11.29
N VAL A 82 -7.74 -6.42 -10.91
CA VAL A 82 -7.92 -5.22 -11.74
C VAL A 82 -7.08 -5.29 -13.02
N ILE A 83 -5.85 -5.81 -12.95
CA ILE A 83 -5.03 -6.10 -14.15
C ILE A 83 -5.80 -7.03 -15.09
N SER A 84 -6.37 -8.11 -14.56
CA SER A 84 -7.11 -9.09 -15.36
C SER A 84 -8.38 -8.51 -15.99
N LYS A 85 -9.07 -7.60 -15.29
CA LYS A 85 -10.28 -6.91 -15.80
C LYS A 85 -9.97 -5.85 -16.85
N THR A 86 -8.88 -5.12 -16.67
CA THR A 86 -8.50 -3.99 -17.55
C THR A 86 -7.65 -4.43 -18.73
N GLY A 87 -6.93 -5.55 -18.61
CA GLY A 87 -5.95 -6.01 -19.59
C GLY A 87 -4.67 -5.17 -19.63
N GLU A 88 -4.47 -4.26 -18.66
CA GLU A 88 -3.27 -3.41 -18.59
C GLU A 88 -2.34 -3.82 -17.45
N ASN A 89 -1.04 -3.58 -17.63
CA ASN A 89 -0.10 -3.66 -16.54
C ASN A 89 -0.33 -2.52 -15.53
N ILE A 90 -0.68 -2.88 -14.30
CA ILE A 90 -0.85 -1.93 -13.19
C ILE A 90 0.19 -2.24 -12.13
N ARG A 91 0.87 -1.21 -11.63
CA ARG A 91 1.90 -1.37 -10.59
C ARG A 91 1.85 -0.27 -9.56
N VAL A 92 2.14 -0.62 -8.31
CA VAL A 92 2.46 0.35 -7.26
C VAL A 92 3.91 0.77 -7.44
N ARG A 93 4.17 2.07 -7.61
CA ARG A 93 5.52 2.59 -7.87
C ARG A 93 6.23 3.06 -6.61
N ARG A 94 5.49 3.66 -5.68
CA ARG A 94 5.95 4.17 -4.40
C ARG A 94 4.77 4.55 -3.53
N PHE A 95 5.00 4.60 -2.22
CA PHE A 95 4.07 5.18 -1.27
C PHE A 95 4.83 5.99 -0.21
N ALA A 96 4.10 6.87 0.47
CA ALA A 96 4.55 7.57 1.65
C ALA A 96 3.43 7.57 2.69
N ARG A 97 3.78 7.38 3.96
CA ARG A 97 2.85 7.45 5.08
C ARG A 97 3.34 8.51 6.05
N PHE A 98 2.43 9.36 6.51
CA PHE A 98 2.67 10.43 7.46
C PHE A 98 1.80 10.21 8.70
N GLU A 99 2.41 10.39 9.87
CA GLU A 99 1.75 10.25 11.16
C GLU A 99 2.12 11.41 12.10
N LEU A 100 1.13 12.24 12.44
CA LEU A 100 1.31 13.32 13.41
C LEU A 100 1.59 12.73 14.80
N GLY A 101 2.62 13.25 15.44
CA GLY A 101 3.06 12.85 16.78
C GLY A 101 4.11 11.74 16.82
N ARG A 102 4.57 11.22 15.67
CA ARG A 102 5.70 10.29 15.60
C ARG A 102 7.07 10.99 15.57
N TYR A 103 7.15 12.22 16.09
CA TYR A 103 8.41 12.96 16.21
C TYR A 103 9.06 12.60 17.55
N GLY A 104 9.84 11.52 17.58
CA GLY A 104 10.72 11.17 18.70
C GLY A 104 10.34 9.92 19.50
N ASP A 105 10.43 8.73 18.90
CA ASP A 105 10.66 7.48 19.67
C ASP A 105 12.17 7.17 19.78
N GLY A 106 12.96 8.24 19.98
CA GLY A 106 14.42 8.18 20.21
C GLY A 106 14.85 8.85 21.51
N ALA A 107 13.90 9.25 22.36
CA ALA A 107 14.15 9.68 23.73
C ALA A 107 13.42 8.74 24.68
N SER A 108 13.98 7.55 24.86
CA SER A 108 13.80 6.82 26.12
C SER A 108 14.35 7.71 27.22
N ASN A 109 13.45 8.33 27.97
CA ASN A 109 13.75 8.79 29.32
C ASN A 109 13.07 7.79 30.26
N ASP A 110 13.72 6.64 30.42
CA ASP A 110 13.70 5.75 31.58
C ASP A 110 14.87 4.76 31.44
#